data_AF-A0A844T994-F1
#
_entry.id   AF-A0A844T994-F1
#
_cell.length_a   1.000
_cell.length_b   1.000
_cell.length_c   1.000
_cell.angle_alpha   90.00
_cell.angle_beta   90.00
_cell.angle_gamma   90.00
#
_symmetry.space_group_name_H-M   'P 1'
#
loop_
_entity.id
_entity.type
_entity.pdbx_description
1 polymer ?
#
loop_
_entity_poly.entity_id
_entity_poly.type
_entity_poly.pdbx_seq_one_letter_code
_entity_poly.pdbx_strand_id
1 'polypeptide(L)'
;MRKSSVLRILDYATLVLSLATFTSAAFAQDRPTPASDKWRPKAGVYAESGRNFQSSCDESGGLTIDLGEKSVSGYEWGCDVKKITDLGPGSLKVEMVCDDYNLAQNINPRDPNWENRQFNEVMLVKRLDAATISVQKSLNGKLKDPPWRAAYCPLKTQRALAEATLRAKVEAKQKAEQDRTLKEAHPRDGVYAAAGPDFEDRCTKFSDTVVAFAGKSITTASNICKIENTRVQLPDTVRIGATCALQGASGPDAVTVQDKASTPDRENLMFKKIDDKTVILWIINNGHFTGDGRKLSYCSDQTQRAHAGQRRANKPTTN
;
A
#
# COMPACT_ATOMS: atom_id res chain seq x y z
N MET A 1 -18.00 73.30 77.14
CA MET A 1 -18.36 71.88 77.04
C MET A 1 -19.62 71.65 77.86
N ARG A 2 -20.75 71.35 77.20
CA ARG A 2 -22.07 71.19 77.81
C ARG A 2 -22.74 69.96 77.20
N LYS A 3 -23.30 69.13 78.09
CA LYS A 3 -24.46 68.20 77.95
C LYS A 3 -24.23 66.95 77.09
N SER A 4 -24.29 65.72 77.65
CA SER A 4 -25.42 64.96 78.23
C SER A 4 -26.43 64.41 77.22
N SER A 5 -26.64 63.09 77.37
CA SER A 5 -27.90 62.33 77.26
C SER A 5 -28.24 61.60 75.94
N VAL A 6 -27.98 60.29 76.00
CA VAL A 6 -28.84 59.13 75.67
C VAL A 6 -30.28 59.41 75.21
N LEU A 7 -30.72 58.74 74.13
CA LEU A 7 -32.07 58.14 73.90
C LEU A 7 -31.92 57.19 72.67
N ARG A 8 -32.19 55.87 72.69
CA ARG A 8 -33.49 55.15 72.73
C ARG A 8 -34.47 55.68 71.67
N ILE A 9 -35.23 54.94 70.86
CA ILE A 9 -35.75 53.55 70.81
C ILE A 9 -36.67 53.52 69.55
N LEU A 10 -36.84 52.35 68.90
CA LEU A 10 -38.02 51.78 68.18
C LEU A 10 -38.93 52.71 67.32
N ASP A 11 -39.70 52.31 66.30
CA ASP A 11 -40.04 51.09 65.58
C ASP A 11 -41.04 51.55 64.48
N TYR A 12 -41.43 50.62 63.58
CA TYR A 12 -42.69 50.58 62.82
C TYR A 12 -42.84 51.57 61.64
N ALA A 13 -43.50 51.26 60.52
CA ALA A 13 -43.99 50.02 59.93
C ALA A 13 -44.47 50.35 58.50
N THR A 14 -44.13 49.47 57.56
CA THR A 14 -44.96 48.95 56.45
C THR A 14 -45.64 49.82 55.38
N LEU A 15 -45.59 49.23 54.17
CA LEU A 15 -46.51 49.30 53.01
C LEU A 15 -46.35 50.50 52.04
N VAL A 16 -46.35 50.39 50.70
CA VAL A 16 -46.40 49.25 49.76
C VAL A 16 -46.26 49.76 48.31
N LEU A 17 -45.93 48.85 47.36
CA LEU A 17 -46.10 48.93 45.88
C LEU A 17 -45.12 49.87 45.12
N SER A 18 -44.41 49.45 44.05
CA SER A 18 -44.90 48.74 42.86
C SER A 18 -43.74 48.16 42.02
N LEU A 19 -44.04 47.11 41.25
CA LEU A 19 -43.17 46.33 40.36
C LEU A 19 -42.40 47.14 39.31
N ALA A 20 -41.15 46.74 39.04
CA ALA A 20 -40.63 46.60 37.68
C ALA A 20 -39.49 45.56 37.65
N THR A 21 -39.58 44.66 36.68
CA THR A 21 -38.74 43.51 36.38
C THR A 21 -37.34 43.90 35.89
N PHE A 22 -36.34 43.06 36.22
CA PHE A 22 -35.37 42.42 35.31
C PHE A 22 -33.95 42.25 35.92
N THR A 23 -33.50 40.99 35.81
CA THR A 23 -32.12 40.50 35.74
C THR A 23 -31.24 40.55 36.98
N SER A 24 -31.14 39.40 37.63
CA SER A 24 -30.07 38.98 38.53
C SER A 24 -28.69 39.20 37.87
N ALA A 25 -27.89 40.10 38.43
CA ALA A 25 -26.50 40.24 38.05
C ALA A 25 -25.70 39.08 38.65
N ALA A 26 -25.23 38.22 37.74
CA ALA A 26 -23.98 37.47 37.78
C ALA A 26 -23.71 36.63 39.05
N PHE A 27 -24.21 35.40 39.03
CA PHE A 27 -23.43 34.29 39.58
C PHE A 27 -22.07 34.28 38.91
N ALA A 28 -21.02 34.12 39.72
CA ALA A 28 -19.68 33.81 39.26
C ALA A 28 -19.76 32.75 38.15
N GLN A 29 -19.42 33.15 36.93
CA GLN A 29 -19.21 32.20 35.85
C GLN A 29 -18.08 31.29 36.30
N ASP A 30 -18.41 30.03 36.59
CA ASP A 30 -17.44 28.95 36.56
C ASP A 30 -16.64 29.15 35.27
N ARG A 31 -15.35 29.42 35.45
CA ARG A 31 -14.39 29.49 34.36
C ARG A 31 -14.64 28.27 33.49
N PRO A 32 -14.79 28.41 32.16
CA PRO A 32 -14.85 27.23 31.30
C PRO A 32 -13.63 26.38 31.64
N THR A 33 -13.86 25.18 32.13
CA THR A 33 -12.81 24.18 32.34
C THR A 33 -11.99 24.20 31.05
N PRO A 34 -10.66 24.44 31.12
CA PRO A 34 -9.84 24.44 29.92
C PRO A 34 -10.13 23.14 29.19
N ALA A 35 -10.45 23.25 27.90
CA ALA A 35 -10.76 22.12 27.03
C ALA A 35 -9.77 21.02 27.36
N SER A 36 -10.25 19.93 27.97
CA SER A 36 -9.39 18.86 28.45
C SER A 36 -8.45 18.50 27.31
N ASP A 37 -7.15 18.73 27.50
CA ASP A 37 -6.14 18.41 26.49
C ASP A 37 -6.46 17.01 25.97
N LYS A 38 -6.76 16.92 24.67
CA LYS A 38 -7.23 15.68 24.03
C LYS A 38 -6.08 14.68 24.07
N TRP A 39 -6.02 13.93 25.16
CA TRP A 39 -4.97 12.98 25.42
C TRP A 39 -4.91 11.92 24.31
N ARG A 40 -3.70 11.56 23.90
CA ARG A 40 -3.44 10.46 22.96
C ARG A 40 -2.34 9.56 23.55
N PRO A 41 -2.40 8.23 23.34
CA PRO A 41 -1.28 7.36 23.63
C PRO A 41 -0.08 7.81 22.79
N LYS A 42 1.13 7.64 23.35
CA LYS A 42 2.37 7.90 22.60
C LYS A 42 2.47 6.94 21.43
N ALA A 43 3.04 7.40 20.33
CA ALA A 43 3.36 6.50 19.22
C ALA A 43 4.44 5.49 19.65
N GLY A 44 4.29 4.24 19.22
CA GLY A 44 5.29 3.18 19.44
C GLY A 44 4.70 1.85 19.91
N VAL A 45 5.60 0.99 20.40
CA VAL A 45 5.30 -0.37 20.83
C VAL A 45 4.84 -0.39 22.29
N TYR A 46 3.77 -1.12 22.54
CA TYR A 46 3.26 -1.47 23.86
C TYR A 46 3.24 -3.00 23.99
N ALA A 47 3.61 -3.50 25.16
CA ALA A 47 3.56 -4.93 25.46
C ALA A 47 2.77 -5.18 26.75
N GLU A 48 2.29 -6.41 26.92
CA GLU A 48 1.63 -6.81 28.15
C GLU A 48 2.60 -6.70 29.33
N SER A 49 2.17 -6.02 30.40
CA SER A 49 2.98 -5.89 31.61
C SER A 49 3.09 -7.22 32.34
N GLY A 50 4.27 -7.58 32.86
CA GLY A 50 4.44 -8.79 33.66
C GLY A 50 5.88 -9.30 33.68
N ARG A 51 6.06 -10.56 34.11
CA ARG A 51 7.38 -11.22 34.19
C ARG A 51 8.08 -11.31 32.82
N ASN A 52 7.31 -11.34 31.74
CA ASN A 52 7.79 -11.46 30.36
C ASN A 52 7.79 -10.13 29.61
N PHE A 53 7.65 -8.99 30.29
CA PHE A 53 7.51 -7.69 29.64
C PHE A 53 8.67 -7.37 28.67
N GLN A 54 9.90 -7.65 29.08
CA GLN A 54 11.08 -7.38 28.24
C GLN A 54 11.08 -8.26 26.99
N SER A 55 10.82 -9.56 27.13
CA SER A 55 10.73 -10.47 25.97
C SER A 55 9.56 -10.11 25.06
N SER A 56 8.41 -9.69 25.60
CA SER A 56 7.26 -9.24 24.81
C SER A 56 7.48 -7.90 24.09
N CYS A 57 8.45 -7.10 24.54
CA CYS A 57 8.90 -5.91 23.81
C CYS A 57 9.93 -6.23 22.73
N ASP A 58 10.76 -7.26 22.94
CA ASP A 58 11.83 -7.63 22.01
C ASP A 58 11.31 -8.53 20.88
N GLU A 59 10.35 -9.41 21.19
CA GLU A 59 9.58 -10.17 20.21
C GLU A 59 8.56 -9.21 19.57
N SER A 60 8.58 -9.11 18.24
CA SER A 60 7.75 -8.23 17.41
C SER A 60 6.23 -8.47 17.48
N GLY A 61 5.72 -9.02 18.58
CA GLY A 61 4.31 -9.29 18.84
C GLY A 61 3.59 -8.30 19.75
N GLY A 62 4.28 -7.22 20.19
CA GLY A 62 3.63 -6.12 20.89
C GLY A 62 2.60 -5.36 20.04
N LEU A 63 1.69 -4.66 20.71
CA LEU A 63 0.75 -3.72 20.09
C LEU A 63 1.50 -2.45 19.68
N THR A 64 1.57 -2.16 18.40
CA THR A 64 2.09 -0.89 17.89
C THR A 64 0.94 0.07 17.64
N ILE A 65 1.02 1.26 18.22
CA ILE A 65 0.04 2.33 18.01
C ILE A 65 0.77 3.52 17.39
N ASP A 66 0.31 3.99 16.23
CA ASP A 66 0.69 5.28 15.67
C ASP A 66 -0.56 6.00 15.13
N LEU A 67 -1.21 6.76 16.02
CA LEU A 67 -2.41 7.52 15.66
C LEU A 67 -2.11 8.72 14.73
N GLY A 68 -0.84 9.15 14.63
CA GLY A 68 -0.41 10.20 13.71
C GLY A 68 -0.35 9.70 12.28
N GLU A 69 0.19 8.50 12.10
CA GLU A 69 0.22 7.76 10.82
C GLU A 69 -1.07 6.95 10.57
N LYS A 70 -2.10 7.12 11.43
CA LYS A 70 -3.39 6.42 11.37
C LYS A 70 -3.25 4.89 11.28
N SER A 71 -2.32 4.31 12.04
CA SER A 71 -2.07 2.87 12.02
C SER A 71 -2.07 2.27 13.43
N VAL A 72 -2.54 1.03 13.50
CA VAL A 72 -2.42 0.15 14.67
C VAL A 72 -2.05 -1.22 14.14
N SER A 73 -1.06 -1.86 14.72
CA SER A 73 -0.66 -3.21 14.30
C SER A 73 -0.26 -4.08 15.48
N GLY A 74 -0.19 -5.37 15.23
CA GLY A 74 0.38 -6.34 16.15
C GLY A 74 1.00 -7.50 15.38
N TYR A 75 1.21 -8.62 16.05
CA TYR A 75 1.73 -9.83 15.42
C TYR A 75 0.79 -10.31 14.31
N GLU A 76 1.25 -10.25 13.05
CA GLU A 76 0.53 -10.79 11.88
C GLU A 76 -0.82 -10.14 11.56
N TRP A 77 -1.08 -8.93 12.08
CA TRP A 77 -2.25 -8.13 11.71
C TRP A 77 -1.93 -6.63 11.71
N GLY A 78 -2.61 -5.89 10.84
CA GLY A 78 -2.47 -4.45 10.71
C GLY A 78 -3.82 -3.79 10.46
N CYS A 79 -4.02 -2.59 11.00
CA CYS A 79 -5.27 -1.87 10.90
C CYS A 79 -5.04 -0.40 10.53
N ASP A 80 -5.83 0.06 9.57
CA ASP A 80 -5.96 1.47 9.22
C ASP A 80 -6.98 2.15 10.12
N VAL A 81 -6.57 3.19 10.82
CA VAL A 81 -7.47 4.02 11.63
C VAL A 81 -8.33 4.88 10.72
N LYS A 82 -9.65 4.72 10.83
CA LYS A 82 -10.64 5.52 10.09
C LYS A 82 -11.15 6.69 10.92
N LYS A 83 -11.39 6.48 12.21
CA LYS A 83 -11.92 7.52 13.11
C LYS A 83 -11.41 7.34 14.53
N ILE A 84 -11.13 8.47 15.18
CA ILE A 84 -10.84 8.52 16.62
C ILE A 84 -11.94 9.34 17.28
N THR A 85 -12.60 8.77 18.27
CA THR A 85 -13.65 9.43 19.06
C THR A 85 -13.19 9.52 20.51
N ASP A 86 -13.12 10.74 21.05
CA ASP A 86 -12.86 10.96 22.47
C ASP A 86 -14.09 10.53 23.30
N LEU A 87 -13.90 9.62 24.26
CA LEU A 87 -14.97 9.13 25.14
C LEU A 87 -15.00 9.84 26.50
N GLY A 88 -13.95 10.59 26.80
CA GLY A 88 -13.76 11.31 28.06
C GLY A 88 -12.27 11.51 28.35
N PRO A 89 -11.92 12.14 29.49
CA PRO A 89 -10.53 12.35 29.86
C PRO A 89 -9.73 11.04 29.86
N GLY A 90 -8.67 10.99 29.05
CA GLY A 90 -7.80 9.83 28.94
C GLY A 90 -8.44 8.59 28.31
N SER A 91 -9.59 8.68 27.66
CA SER A 91 -10.27 7.52 27.06
C SER A 91 -10.71 7.81 25.63
N LEU A 92 -10.44 6.89 24.72
CA LEU A 92 -10.77 7.03 23.30
C LEU A 92 -11.25 5.71 22.68
N LYS A 93 -12.05 5.86 21.63
CA LYS A 93 -12.48 4.80 20.72
C LYS A 93 -11.80 5.01 19.37
N VAL A 94 -11.10 4.00 18.90
CA VAL A 94 -10.48 3.94 17.57
C VAL A 94 -11.32 3.01 16.70
N GLU A 95 -11.91 3.55 15.64
CA GLU A 95 -12.57 2.76 14.60
C GLU A 95 -11.56 2.51 13.49
N MET A 96 -11.42 1.27 13.07
CA MET A 96 -10.36 0.83 12.17
C MET A 96 -10.84 -0.22 11.18
N VAL A 97 -10.09 -0.38 10.09
CA VAL A 97 -10.23 -1.47 9.14
C VAL A 97 -8.98 -2.32 9.22
N CYS A 98 -9.12 -3.57 9.63
CA CYS A 98 -8.02 -4.49 9.85
C CYS A 98 -7.89 -5.50 8.72
N ASP A 99 -6.65 -5.78 8.36
CA ASP A 99 -6.22 -6.99 7.67
C ASP A 99 -5.64 -7.93 8.73
N ASP A 100 -6.27 -9.09 8.89
CA ASP A 100 -5.89 -10.13 9.85
C ASP A 100 -5.95 -11.48 9.14
N TYR A 101 -4.77 -11.91 8.69
CA TYR A 101 -4.58 -13.13 7.93
C TYR A 101 -5.12 -14.35 8.67
N ASN A 102 -4.77 -14.48 9.95
CA ASN A 102 -5.16 -15.63 10.76
C ASN A 102 -6.68 -15.67 11.00
N LEU A 103 -7.31 -14.51 11.23
CA LEU A 103 -8.76 -14.45 11.38
C LEU A 103 -9.48 -14.79 10.07
N ALA A 104 -8.99 -14.26 8.94
CA ALA A 104 -9.56 -14.51 7.63
C ALA A 104 -9.51 -15.99 7.26
N GLN A 105 -8.38 -16.66 7.50
CA GLN A 105 -8.21 -18.10 7.27
C GLN A 105 -9.21 -18.93 8.08
N ASN A 106 -9.43 -18.57 9.35
CA ASN A 106 -10.26 -19.35 10.27
C ASN A 106 -11.76 -19.21 10.04
N ILE A 107 -12.24 -18.08 9.51
CA ILE A 107 -13.69 -17.85 9.31
C ILE A 107 -14.24 -18.65 8.13
N ASN A 108 -13.55 -18.62 6.98
CA ASN A 108 -13.98 -19.35 5.80
C ASN A 108 -12.78 -19.80 4.95
N PRO A 109 -12.13 -20.92 5.28
CA PRO A 109 -10.96 -21.41 4.56
C PRO A 109 -11.24 -21.83 3.11
N ARG A 110 -12.51 -21.90 2.70
CA ARG A 110 -12.92 -22.25 1.33
C ARG A 110 -13.18 -21.04 0.44
N ASP A 111 -13.17 -19.83 0.99
CA ASP A 111 -13.32 -18.60 0.20
C ASP A 111 -12.02 -18.37 -0.60
N PRO A 112 -12.03 -18.42 -1.95
CA PRO A 112 -10.81 -18.24 -2.73
C PRO A 112 -10.19 -16.84 -2.59
N ASN A 113 -10.90 -15.88 -1.98
CA ASN A 113 -10.44 -14.51 -1.77
C ASN A 113 -10.30 -14.16 -0.28
N TRP A 114 -10.18 -15.16 0.59
CA TRP A 114 -10.10 -14.95 2.04
C TRP A 114 -8.95 -14.02 2.44
N GLU A 115 -7.82 -14.09 1.73
CA GLU A 115 -6.62 -13.28 1.98
C GLU A 115 -6.82 -11.77 1.83
N ASN A 116 -7.83 -11.32 1.06
CA ASN A 116 -8.14 -9.91 0.86
C ASN A 116 -9.25 -9.41 1.78
N ARG A 117 -9.67 -10.24 2.75
CA ARG A 117 -10.79 -9.93 3.62
C ARG A 117 -10.40 -8.89 4.66
N GLN A 118 -11.20 -7.83 4.74
CA GLN A 118 -11.04 -6.77 5.71
C GLN A 118 -12.11 -6.84 6.81
N PHE A 119 -11.73 -6.44 8.01
CA PHE A 119 -12.59 -6.44 9.20
C PHE A 119 -12.77 -5.03 9.73
N ASN A 120 -14.01 -4.61 9.91
CA ASN A 120 -14.32 -3.37 10.61
C ASN A 120 -14.23 -3.62 12.11
N GLU A 121 -13.21 -3.05 12.75
CA GLU A 121 -12.95 -3.25 14.16
C GLU A 121 -12.98 -1.94 14.94
N VAL A 122 -13.14 -2.09 16.25
CA VAL A 122 -13.10 -1.02 17.22
C VAL A 122 -12.08 -1.38 18.29
N MET A 123 -11.26 -0.42 18.68
CA MET A 123 -10.40 -0.52 19.86
C MET A 123 -10.71 0.58 20.84
N LEU A 124 -10.90 0.19 22.09
CA LEU A 124 -11.04 1.09 23.22
C LEU A 124 -9.67 1.22 23.89
N VAL A 125 -9.23 2.45 24.10
CA VAL A 125 -7.97 2.75 24.78
C VAL A 125 -8.25 3.69 25.95
N LYS A 126 -7.81 3.29 27.14
CA LYS A 126 -7.92 4.09 28.37
C LYS A 126 -6.55 4.28 29.00
N ARG A 127 -6.18 5.52 29.29
CA ARG A 127 -4.99 5.88 30.06
C ARG A 127 -5.11 5.32 31.47
N LEU A 128 -4.08 4.59 31.91
CA LEU A 128 -3.95 4.18 33.31
C LEU A 128 -2.94 5.06 34.03
N ASP A 129 -1.80 5.32 33.40
CA ASP A 129 -0.76 6.23 33.93
C ASP A 129 0.01 6.92 32.78
N ALA A 130 1.27 7.33 33.00
CA ALA A 130 2.09 8.01 32.00
C ALA A 130 2.68 7.08 30.92
N ALA A 131 2.80 5.78 31.20
CA ALA A 131 3.40 4.76 30.34
C ALA A 131 2.49 3.55 30.10
N THR A 132 1.39 3.41 30.84
CA THR A 132 0.48 2.27 30.77
C THR A 132 -0.90 2.67 30.29
N ILE A 133 -1.46 1.84 29.43
CA ILE A 133 -2.82 1.94 28.90
C ILE A 133 -3.58 0.62 29.12
N SER A 134 -4.90 0.72 29.18
CA SER A 134 -5.83 -0.40 29.06
C SER A 134 -6.36 -0.42 27.64
N VAL A 135 -6.28 -1.57 26.98
CA VAL A 135 -6.67 -1.76 25.58
C VAL A 135 -7.68 -2.88 25.49
N GLN A 136 -8.73 -2.67 24.70
CA GLN A 136 -9.68 -3.71 24.33
C GLN A 136 -9.97 -3.59 22.84
N LYS A 137 -9.65 -4.61 22.05
CA LYS A 137 -9.90 -4.65 20.60
C LYS A 137 -11.07 -5.60 20.32
N SER A 138 -11.94 -5.25 19.37
CA SER A 138 -12.90 -6.21 18.83
C SER A 138 -12.22 -7.16 17.85
N LEU A 139 -12.79 -8.35 17.71
CA LEU A 139 -12.42 -9.34 16.70
C LEU A 139 -13.68 -9.79 15.98
N ASN A 140 -13.68 -9.62 14.67
CA ASN A 140 -14.84 -9.76 13.79
C ASN A 140 -16.06 -8.97 14.31
N GLY A 141 -15.83 -7.71 14.72
CA GLY A 141 -16.85 -6.80 15.24
C GLY A 141 -17.37 -7.14 16.65
N LYS A 142 -16.75 -8.09 17.36
CA LYS A 142 -17.17 -8.50 18.71
C LYS A 142 -16.07 -8.22 19.74
N LEU A 143 -16.42 -7.53 20.82
CA LEU A 143 -15.55 -7.35 22.00
C LEU A 143 -15.69 -8.57 22.92
N LYS A 144 -14.97 -9.65 22.60
CA LYS A 144 -15.00 -10.88 23.41
C LYS A 144 -13.97 -10.85 24.54
N ASP A 145 -12.78 -10.34 24.24
CA ASP A 145 -11.67 -10.36 25.18
C ASP A 145 -11.79 -9.21 26.19
N PRO A 146 -11.43 -9.45 27.46
CA PRO A 146 -11.39 -8.39 28.45
C PRO A 146 -10.30 -7.37 28.09
N PRO A 147 -10.44 -6.11 28.53
CA PRO A 147 -9.37 -5.13 28.38
C PRO A 147 -8.09 -5.61 29.06
N TRP A 148 -6.96 -5.61 28.34
CA TRP A 148 -5.66 -5.95 28.90
C TRP A 148 -4.82 -4.69 29.17
N ARG A 149 -3.80 -4.82 30.01
CA ARG A 149 -2.87 -3.73 30.34
C ARG A 149 -1.66 -3.79 29.42
N ALA A 150 -1.40 -2.71 28.70
CA ALA A 150 -0.25 -2.58 27.83
C ALA A 150 0.65 -1.43 28.32
N ALA A 151 1.92 -1.74 28.58
CA ALA A 151 2.92 -0.78 29.00
C ALA A 151 3.84 -0.41 27.83
N TYR A 152 4.25 0.85 27.78
CA TYR A 152 5.12 1.38 26.74
C TYR A 152 6.51 0.75 26.82
N CYS A 153 6.96 0.15 25.71
CA CYS A 153 8.23 -0.56 25.68
C CYS A 153 9.43 0.38 25.88
N PRO A 154 10.57 -0.16 26.38
CA PRO A 154 11.79 0.61 26.61
C PRO A 154 12.27 1.37 25.36
N LEU A 155 12.98 2.48 25.58
CA LEU A 155 13.47 3.35 24.49
C LEU A 155 14.32 2.62 23.44
N LYS A 156 15.04 1.55 23.84
CA LYS A 156 15.80 0.71 22.91
C LYS A 156 14.89 0.09 21.84
N THR A 157 13.76 -0.50 22.26
CA THR A 157 12.75 -1.08 21.37
C THR A 157 12.12 -0.01 20.48
N GLN A 158 11.78 1.15 21.05
CA GLN A 158 11.17 2.24 20.28
C GLN A 158 12.11 2.76 19.17
N ARG A 159 13.41 2.88 19.48
CA ARG A 159 14.43 3.29 18.50
C ARG A 159 14.58 2.25 17.39
N ALA A 160 14.63 0.97 17.74
CA ALA A 160 14.72 -0.11 16.76
C ALA A 160 13.52 -0.09 15.78
N LEU A 161 12.30 0.12 16.28
CA LEU A 161 11.11 0.27 15.43
C LEU A 161 11.22 1.49 14.51
N ALA A 162 11.64 2.64 15.03
CA ALA A 162 11.78 3.86 14.24
C ALA A 162 12.82 3.71 13.12
N GLU A 163 13.97 3.08 13.42
CA GLU A 163 15.01 2.76 12.43
C GLU A 163 14.52 1.77 11.37
N ALA A 164 13.83 0.71 11.77
CA ALA A 164 13.25 -0.27 10.85
C ALA A 164 12.20 0.37 9.93
N THR A 165 11.35 1.23 10.48
CA THR A 165 10.33 1.97 9.72
C THR A 165 10.97 2.92 8.71
N LEU A 166 12.04 3.62 9.10
CA LEU A 166 12.77 4.50 8.19
C LEU A 166 13.44 3.72 7.05
N ARG A 167 14.09 2.59 7.37
CA ARG A 167 14.69 1.70 6.37
C ARG A 167 13.64 1.19 5.39
N ALA A 168 12.50 0.70 5.88
CA ALA A 168 11.40 0.24 5.05
C ALA A 168 10.85 1.36 4.14
N LYS A 169 10.71 2.60 4.65
CA LYS A 169 10.31 3.77 3.83
C LYS A 169 11.34 4.08 2.73
N VAL A 170 12.65 3.94 3.00
CA VAL A 170 13.72 4.14 2.01
C VAL A 170 13.71 3.03 0.96
N GLU A 171 13.64 1.77 1.37
CA GLU A 171 13.58 0.61 0.48
C GLU A 171 12.33 0.64 -0.40
N ALA A 172 11.17 1.00 0.15
CA ALA A 172 9.94 1.17 -0.61
C ALA A 172 10.05 2.27 -1.66
N LYS A 173 10.69 3.41 -1.32
CA LYS A 173 10.96 4.49 -2.29
C LYS A 173 11.92 4.04 -3.39
N GLN A 174 13.00 3.33 -3.02
CA GLN A 174 13.95 2.79 -4.00
C GLN A 174 13.30 1.78 -4.94
N LYS A 175 12.47 0.87 -4.39
CA LYS A 175 11.71 -0.09 -5.19
C LYS A 175 10.72 0.60 -6.11
N ALA A 176 9.98 1.60 -5.63
CA ALA A 176 9.03 2.36 -6.44
C ALA A 176 9.75 3.14 -7.56
N GLU A 177 10.92 3.71 -7.27
CA GLU A 177 11.76 4.36 -8.28
C GLU A 177 12.25 3.35 -9.32
N GLN A 178 12.76 2.20 -8.89
CA GLN A 178 13.22 1.13 -9.77
C GLN A 178 12.08 0.61 -10.66
N ASP A 179 10.89 0.40 -10.10
CA ASP A 179 9.70 -0.03 -10.85
C ASP A 179 9.26 1.05 -11.86
N ARG A 180 9.37 2.33 -11.49
CA ARG A 180 9.12 3.46 -12.41
C ARG A 180 10.14 3.48 -13.55
N THR A 181 11.44 3.41 -13.24
CA THR A 181 12.50 3.37 -14.27
C THR A 181 12.31 2.17 -15.19
N LEU A 182 11.96 1.01 -14.64
CA LEU A 182 11.69 -0.19 -15.43
C LEU A 182 10.49 0.00 -16.36
N LYS A 183 9.41 0.61 -15.87
CA LYS A 183 8.22 0.93 -16.69
C LYS A 183 8.53 1.93 -17.81
N GLU A 184 9.39 2.92 -17.56
CA GLU A 184 9.77 3.93 -18.54
C GLU A 184 10.72 3.37 -19.63
N ALA A 185 11.62 2.47 -19.23
CA ALA A 185 12.58 1.83 -20.12
C ALA A 185 11.95 0.72 -21.00
N HIS A 186 10.85 0.10 -20.54
CA HIS A 186 10.17 -0.93 -21.33
C HIS A 186 9.59 -0.34 -22.63
N PRO A 187 9.82 -1.00 -23.78
CA PRO A 187 9.10 -0.67 -24.99
C PRO A 187 7.60 -0.99 -24.82
N ARG A 188 6.75 -0.24 -25.51
CA ARG A 188 5.29 -0.39 -25.43
C ARG A 188 4.87 -1.79 -25.89
N ASP A 189 3.93 -2.42 -25.20
CA ASP A 189 3.31 -3.66 -25.69
C ASP A 189 2.59 -3.40 -27.01
N GLY A 190 2.85 -4.22 -28.02
CA GLY A 190 2.21 -4.13 -29.33
C GLY A 190 3.02 -4.73 -30.47
N VAL A 191 2.55 -4.47 -31.68
CA VAL A 191 3.16 -4.90 -32.94
C VAL A 191 4.17 -3.87 -33.39
N TYR A 192 5.36 -4.33 -33.76
CA TYR A 192 6.44 -3.55 -34.34
C TYR A 192 6.88 -4.15 -35.67
N ALA A 193 7.33 -3.29 -36.57
CA ALA A 193 7.95 -3.70 -37.83
C ALA A 193 9.20 -2.86 -38.14
N ALA A 194 10.14 -3.44 -38.89
CA ALA A 194 11.27 -2.70 -39.40
C ALA A 194 10.78 -1.63 -40.39
N ALA A 195 11.31 -0.40 -40.29
CA ALA A 195 10.97 0.67 -41.23
C ALA A 195 11.43 0.34 -42.66
N GLY A 196 10.66 0.75 -43.67
CA GLY A 196 10.98 0.52 -45.09
C GLY A 196 9.75 0.59 -45.99
N PRO A 197 9.89 0.37 -47.30
CA PRO A 197 8.80 0.51 -48.27
C PRO A 197 7.58 -0.37 -47.96
N ASP A 198 7.77 -1.60 -47.46
CA ASP A 198 6.65 -2.51 -47.10
C ASP A 198 6.29 -2.47 -45.61
N PHE A 199 6.50 -1.33 -44.93
CA PHE A 199 6.26 -1.21 -43.48
C PHE A 199 4.81 -1.57 -43.08
N GLU A 200 3.82 -1.01 -43.78
CA GLU A 200 2.40 -1.27 -43.48
C GLU A 200 2.01 -2.74 -43.76
N ASP A 201 2.56 -3.33 -44.82
CA ASP A 201 2.35 -4.75 -45.14
C ASP A 201 2.97 -5.66 -44.08
N ARG A 202 4.14 -5.32 -43.55
CA ARG A 202 4.78 -6.06 -42.46
C ARG A 202 4.01 -5.96 -41.15
N CYS A 203 3.45 -4.77 -40.88
CA CYS A 203 2.60 -4.49 -39.72
C CYS A 203 1.29 -5.28 -39.76
N THR A 204 0.60 -5.31 -40.90
CA THR A 204 -0.69 -6.01 -41.05
C THR A 204 -0.54 -7.53 -41.00
N LYS A 205 0.60 -8.07 -41.42
CA LYS A 205 0.92 -9.51 -41.35
C LYS A 205 1.51 -9.96 -40.01
N PHE A 206 1.70 -9.05 -39.05
CA PHE A 206 2.40 -9.30 -37.77
C PHE A 206 3.77 -9.98 -37.95
N SER A 207 4.42 -9.70 -39.07
CA SER A 207 5.50 -10.55 -39.61
C SER A 207 6.84 -10.36 -38.91
N ASP A 208 7.05 -9.23 -38.22
CA ASP A 208 8.36 -8.83 -37.74
C ASP A 208 8.56 -9.09 -36.25
N THR A 209 7.88 -8.32 -35.39
CA THR A 209 8.04 -8.46 -33.95
C THR A 209 6.77 -8.04 -33.21
N VAL A 210 6.25 -8.91 -32.36
CA VAL A 210 5.20 -8.60 -31.39
C VAL A 210 5.83 -8.61 -30.02
N VAL A 211 5.77 -7.48 -29.34
CA VAL A 211 6.29 -7.30 -27.99
C VAL A 211 5.11 -7.31 -27.01
N ALA A 212 5.14 -8.21 -26.04
CA ALA A 212 4.13 -8.31 -24.99
C ALA A 212 4.81 -8.51 -23.63
N PHE A 213 5.44 -7.45 -23.09
CA PHE A 213 6.08 -7.48 -21.78
C PHE A 213 5.09 -7.81 -20.67
N ALA A 214 3.88 -7.24 -20.69
CA ALA A 214 2.86 -7.58 -19.69
C ALA A 214 2.44 -9.05 -19.80
N GLY A 215 2.46 -9.59 -21.02
CA GLY A 215 2.23 -11.01 -21.32
C GLY A 215 3.47 -11.91 -21.20
N LYS A 216 4.60 -11.38 -20.69
CA LYS A 216 5.90 -12.07 -20.58
C LYS A 216 6.34 -12.80 -21.84
N SER A 217 6.09 -12.23 -23.02
CA SER A 217 6.43 -12.85 -24.30
C SER A 217 6.88 -11.84 -25.34
N ILE A 218 7.80 -12.27 -26.20
CA ILE A 218 8.21 -11.55 -27.41
C ILE A 218 8.17 -12.56 -28.55
N THR A 219 7.41 -12.26 -29.59
CA THR A 219 7.38 -13.05 -30.80
C THR A 219 8.13 -12.29 -31.88
N THR A 220 9.02 -12.96 -32.57
CA THR A 220 9.71 -12.46 -33.77
C THR A 220 9.30 -13.32 -34.96
N ALA A 221 9.71 -12.96 -36.17
CA ALA A 221 9.43 -13.74 -37.38
C ALA A 221 9.75 -15.24 -37.27
N SER A 222 10.79 -15.60 -36.49
CA SER A 222 11.31 -16.96 -36.40
C SER A 222 11.20 -17.60 -35.02
N ASN A 223 11.01 -16.80 -33.95
CA ASN A 223 11.10 -17.27 -32.58
C ASN A 223 9.97 -16.73 -31.69
N ILE A 224 9.48 -17.58 -30.80
CA ILE A 224 8.64 -17.18 -29.66
C ILE A 224 9.49 -17.27 -28.39
N CYS A 225 9.72 -16.12 -27.77
CA CYS A 225 10.54 -15.96 -26.58
C CYS A 225 9.67 -15.70 -25.35
N LYS A 226 9.82 -16.52 -24.32
CA LYS A 226 9.19 -16.32 -23.01
C LYS A 226 10.14 -15.54 -22.10
N ILE A 227 9.67 -14.41 -21.59
CA ILE A 227 10.45 -13.53 -20.70
C ILE A 227 10.51 -14.16 -19.30
N GLU A 228 11.72 -14.45 -18.82
CA GLU A 228 11.97 -14.95 -17.46
C GLU A 228 12.24 -13.79 -16.50
N ASN A 229 13.11 -12.86 -16.91
CA ASN A 229 13.49 -11.69 -16.13
C ASN A 229 13.76 -10.47 -17.02
N THR A 230 13.59 -9.29 -16.44
CA THR A 230 13.95 -8.01 -17.06
C THR A 230 14.82 -7.22 -16.11
N ARG A 231 15.81 -6.52 -16.65
CA ARG A 231 16.67 -5.61 -15.90
C ARG A 231 16.92 -4.35 -16.72
N VAL A 232 16.74 -3.19 -16.10
CA VAL A 232 17.19 -1.92 -16.69
C VAL A 232 18.71 -1.90 -16.63
N GLN A 233 19.34 -1.75 -17.79
CA GLN A 233 20.79 -1.61 -17.90
C GLN A 233 21.19 -0.14 -18.01
N LEU A 234 20.38 0.65 -18.72
CA LEU A 234 20.46 2.12 -18.82
C LEU A 234 19.02 2.67 -18.81
N PRO A 235 18.78 3.97 -18.54
CA PRO A 235 17.43 4.53 -18.47
C PRO A 235 16.54 4.26 -19.69
N ASP A 236 17.14 4.09 -20.87
CA ASP A 236 16.47 3.79 -22.14
C ASP A 236 16.67 2.33 -22.59
N THR A 237 17.39 1.50 -21.83
CA THR A 237 17.85 0.18 -22.26
C THR A 237 17.47 -0.90 -21.26
N VAL A 238 16.70 -1.88 -21.72
CA VAL A 238 16.29 -3.06 -20.95
C VAL A 238 16.94 -4.31 -21.51
N ARG A 239 17.56 -5.08 -20.63
CA ARG A 239 18.01 -6.44 -20.93
C ARG A 239 16.99 -7.45 -20.40
N ILE A 240 16.69 -8.42 -21.23
CA ILE A 240 15.67 -9.44 -21.01
C ILE A 240 16.37 -10.80 -21.06
N GLY A 241 16.26 -11.57 -20.00
CA GLY A 241 16.53 -13.01 -20.11
C GLY A 241 15.26 -13.68 -20.60
N ALA A 242 15.37 -14.33 -21.75
CA ALA A 242 14.26 -15.06 -22.34
C ALA A 242 14.69 -16.49 -22.71
N THR A 243 13.69 -17.37 -22.75
CA THR A 243 13.83 -18.71 -23.32
C THR A 243 13.04 -18.73 -24.61
N CYS A 244 13.73 -18.93 -25.73
CA CYS A 244 13.16 -18.85 -27.07
C CYS A 244 12.98 -20.24 -27.68
N ALA A 245 11.87 -20.43 -28.40
CA ALA A 245 11.59 -21.60 -29.21
C ALA A 245 11.35 -21.17 -30.65
N LEU A 246 11.84 -21.95 -31.61
CA LEU A 246 11.56 -21.74 -33.03
C LEU A 246 10.06 -21.82 -33.29
N GLN A 247 9.54 -20.85 -34.03
CA GLN A 247 8.18 -20.85 -34.50
C GLN A 247 8.10 -21.82 -35.67
N GLY A 248 7.42 -22.96 -35.49
CA GLY A 248 7.20 -23.92 -36.58
C GLY A 248 6.52 -23.23 -37.76
N ALA A 249 7.04 -23.44 -38.97
CA ALA A 249 6.42 -22.90 -40.18
C ALA A 249 5.01 -23.47 -40.32
N SER A 250 3.99 -22.60 -40.22
CA SER A 250 2.61 -23.00 -40.46
C SER A 250 2.37 -23.16 -41.97
N GLY A 251 2.56 -24.37 -42.49
CA GLY A 251 2.25 -24.75 -43.86
C GLY A 251 2.32 -26.28 -44.07
N PRO A 252 1.53 -26.85 -45.00
CA PRO A 252 1.46 -28.30 -45.21
C PRO A 252 2.78 -28.93 -45.70
N ASP A 253 3.75 -28.14 -46.14
CA ASP A 253 5.07 -28.58 -46.62
C ASP A 253 6.23 -28.29 -45.64
N ALA A 254 5.95 -28.05 -44.36
CA ALA A 254 7.00 -27.78 -43.37
C ALA A 254 7.80 -29.06 -43.03
N VAL A 255 8.90 -29.29 -43.75
CA VAL A 255 9.91 -30.30 -43.41
C VAL A 255 10.53 -29.92 -42.07
N THR A 256 10.26 -30.73 -41.05
CA THR A 256 10.87 -30.63 -39.72
C THR A 256 12.31 -31.14 -39.81
N VAL A 257 13.25 -30.25 -40.14
CA VAL A 257 14.66 -30.51 -39.84
C VAL A 257 14.87 -30.18 -38.36
N GLN A 258 14.57 -31.16 -37.52
CA GLN A 258 14.98 -31.14 -36.12
C GLN A 258 16.50 -31.27 -36.08
N ASP A 259 17.22 -30.18 -35.85
CA ASP A 259 18.56 -30.29 -35.30
C ASP A 259 18.46 -30.27 -33.77
N LYS A 260 18.59 -31.45 -33.18
CA LYS A 260 18.33 -31.77 -31.78
C LYS A 260 19.58 -31.57 -30.91
N ALA A 261 20.38 -30.56 -31.24
CA ALA A 261 21.68 -30.31 -30.63
C ALA A 261 21.96 -28.80 -30.41
N SER A 262 21.05 -28.10 -29.75
CA SER A 262 21.45 -27.00 -28.88
C SER A 262 20.54 -27.03 -27.65
N THR A 263 21.16 -27.19 -26.48
CA THR A 263 20.58 -26.75 -25.21
C THR A 263 19.93 -25.38 -25.39
N PRO A 264 18.81 -25.05 -24.72
CA PRO A 264 18.20 -23.74 -24.84
C PRO A 264 19.13 -22.71 -24.18
N ASP A 265 20.11 -22.23 -24.95
CA ASP A 265 20.92 -21.10 -24.56
C ASP A 265 19.94 -19.96 -24.34
N ARG A 266 19.95 -19.44 -23.11
CA ARG A 266 19.15 -18.28 -22.72
C ARG A 266 19.50 -17.12 -23.62
N GLU A 267 18.78 -16.96 -24.72
CA GLU A 267 18.91 -15.83 -25.62
C GLU A 267 18.56 -14.58 -24.81
N ASN A 268 19.58 -13.77 -24.54
CA ASN A 268 19.40 -12.51 -23.85
C ASN A 268 18.96 -11.50 -24.91
N LEU A 269 17.75 -10.97 -24.82
CA LEU A 269 17.33 -9.88 -25.70
C LEU A 269 17.71 -8.55 -25.05
N MET A 270 18.04 -7.54 -25.84
CA MET A 270 18.21 -6.18 -25.36
C MET A 270 17.36 -5.25 -26.19
N PHE A 271 16.58 -4.41 -25.52
CA PHE A 271 15.84 -3.33 -26.15
C PHE A 271 16.46 -2.01 -25.73
N LYS A 272 16.67 -1.12 -26.69
CA LYS A 272 16.91 0.29 -26.45
C LYS A 272 15.76 1.08 -27.03
N LYS A 273 15.04 1.79 -26.17
CA LYS A 273 14.01 2.74 -26.56
C LYS A 273 14.69 3.96 -27.17
N ILE A 274 14.31 4.33 -28.40
CA ILE A 274 14.73 5.59 -29.02
C ILE A 274 13.69 6.67 -28.69
N ASP A 275 12.41 6.32 -28.86
CA ASP A 275 11.24 7.14 -28.53
C ASP A 275 10.04 6.22 -28.20
N ASP A 276 8.85 6.76 -27.99
CA ASP A 276 7.65 5.98 -27.62
C ASP A 276 7.15 5.02 -28.70
N LYS A 277 7.61 5.16 -29.94
CA LYS A 277 7.25 4.33 -31.10
C LYS A 277 8.43 3.59 -31.69
N THR A 278 9.67 3.96 -31.38
CA THR A 278 10.85 3.39 -32.04
C THR A 278 11.79 2.75 -31.04
N VAL A 279 12.23 1.54 -31.35
CA VAL A 279 13.12 0.74 -30.51
C VAL A 279 14.22 0.10 -31.35
N ILE A 280 15.32 -0.27 -30.70
CA ILE A 280 16.34 -1.15 -31.28
C ILE A 280 16.33 -2.45 -30.49
N LEU A 281 16.23 -3.57 -31.20
CA LEU A 281 16.27 -4.91 -30.64
C LEU A 281 17.60 -5.58 -30.99
N TRP A 282 18.37 -6.01 -29.99
CA TRP A 282 19.50 -6.90 -30.16
C TRP A 282 19.19 -8.28 -29.60
N ILE A 283 19.67 -9.30 -30.29
CA ILE A 283 19.78 -10.65 -29.76
C ILE A 283 21.22 -10.80 -29.25
N ILE A 284 21.38 -11.30 -28.03
CA ILE A 284 22.68 -11.56 -27.41
C ILE A 284 22.85 -13.07 -27.34
N ASN A 285 23.85 -13.56 -28.07
CA ASN A 285 24.25 -14.95 -28.07
C ASN A 285 25.61 -15.08 -27.36
N ASN A 286 25.70 -15.93 -26.35
CA ASN A 286 26.93 -16.16 -25.57
C ASN A 286 27.61 -14.88 -25.05
N GLY A 287 26.80 -13.88 -24.66
CA GLY A 287 27.29 -12.60 -24.13
C GLY A 287 27.69 -11.57 -25.19
N HIS A 288 27.64 -11.91 -26.47
CA HIS A 288 27.95 -11.02 -27.59
C HIS A 288 26.68 -10.60 -28.36
N PHE A 289 26.63 -9.36 -28.82
CA PHE A 289 25.55 -8.86 -29.67
C PHE A 289 25.62 -9.48 -31.07
N THR A 290 24.51 -9.99 -31.59
CA THR A 290 24.40 -10.43 -32.97
C THR A 290 24.15 -9.22 -33.89
N GLY A 291 25.22 -8.59 -34.37
CA GLY A 291 25.16 -7.45 -35.29
C GLY A 291 24.75 -6.11 -34.64
N ASP A 292 24.38 -5.14 -35.48
CA ASP A 292 24.13 -3.75 -35.07
C ASP A 292 22.78 -3.49 -34.37
N GLY A 293 21.93 -4.52 -34.30
CA GLY A 293 20.58 -4.42 -33.74
C GLY A 293 19.54 -4.00 -34.78
N ARG A 294 18.33 -4.53 -34.63
CA ARG A 294 17.22 -4.27 -35.55
C ARG A 294 16.41 -3.08 -35.06
N LYS A 295 16.39 -2.01 -35.86
CA LYS A 295 15.51 -0.86 -35.62
C LYS A 295 14.07 -1.21 -36.00
N LEU A 296 13.16 -1.02 -35.05
CA LEU A 296 11.75 -1.37 -35.15
C LEU A 296 10.88 -0.16 -34.80
N SER A 297 9.80 0.01 -35.55
CA SER A 297 8.82 1.07 -35.35
C SER A 297 7.45 0.48 -35.01
N TYR A 298 6.74 1.14 -34.10
CA TYR A 298 5.43 0.75 -33.60
C TYR A 298 4.39 0.91 -34.69
N CYS A 299 3.67 -0.16 -34.99
CA CYS A 299 2.64 -0.16 -36.01
C CYS A 299 1.45 0.73 -35.64
N SER A 300 0.68 1.16 -36.64
CA SER A 300 -0.46 2.06 -36.50
C SER A 300 -1.51 1.55 -35.49
N ASP A 301 -2.27 2.47 -34.87
CA ASP A 301 -3.29 2.12 -33.88
C ASP A 301 -4.40 1.20 -34.42
N GLN A 302 -4.62 1.20 -35.74
CA GLN A 302 -5.52 0.26 -36.40
C GLN A 302 -4.96 -1.16 -36.33
N THR A 303 -3.68 -1.35 -36.66
CA THR A 303 -2.97 -2.63 -36.54
C THR A 303 -2.93 -3.14 -35.11
N GLN A 304 -2.69 -2.24 -34.14
CA GLN A 304 -2.71 -2.62 -32.72
C GLN A 304 -4.08 -3.13 -32.28
N ARG A 305 -5.16 -2.46 -32.70
CA ARG A 305 -6.54 -2.89 -32.42
C ARG A 305 -6.86 -4.24 -33.08
N ALA A 306 -6.44 -4.44 -34.32
CA ALA A 306 -6.62 -5.71 -35.02
C ALA A 306 -5.92 -6.87 -34.30
N HIS A 307 -4.66 -6.67 -33.89
CA HIS A 307 -3.91 -7.65 -33.10
C HIS A 307 -4.57 -7.95 -31.74
N ALA A 308 -5.00 -6.91 -31.03
CA ALA A 308 -5.72 -7.08 -29.75
C ALA A 308 -7.02 -7.87 -29.93
N GLY A 309 -7.74 -7.66 -31.04
CA GLY A 309 -8.93 -8.43 -31.43
C GLY A 309 -8.61 -9.91 -31.64
N GLN A 310 -7.56 -10.23 -32.43
CA GLN A 310 -7.14 -11.61 -32.65
C GLN A 310 -6.73 -12.33 -31.36
N ARG A 311 -5.98 -11.66 -30.45
CA ARG A 311 -5.62 -12.24 -29.15
C ARG A 311 -6.82 -12.56 -28.27
N ARG A 312 -7.89 -11.76 -28.35
CA ARG A 312 -9.14 -12.01 -27.60
C ARG A 312 -9.91 -13.20 -28.18
N ALA A 313 -9.95 -13.33 -29.51
CA ALA A 313 -10.60 -14.45 -30.19
C ALA A 313 -9.86 -15.78 -30.01
N ASN A 314 -8.53 -15.76 -29.94
CA ASN A 314 -7.69 -16.96 -29.75
C ASN A 314 -7.49 -17.37 -28.28
N LYS A 315 -8.09 -16.63 -27.32
CA LYS A 315 -8.15 -17.09 -25.93
C LYS A 315 -9.17 -18.22 -25.88
N PRO A 316 -8.82 -19.45 -25.45
CA PRO A 316 -9.80 -20.49 -25.27
C PRO A 316 -10.86 -19.99 -24.28
N THR A 317 -12.12 -20.02 -24.68
CA THR A 317 -13.24 -19.94 -23.74
C THR A 317 -13.14 -21.18 -22.85
N THR A 318 -12.59 -21.00 -21.65
CA THR A 318 -12.74 -21.97 -20.56
C THR A 318 -14.24 -22.09 -20.27
N ASN A 319 -14.84 -23.21 -20.70
CA ASN A 319 -16.07 -23.75 -20.12
C ASN A 319 -15.73 -24.56 -18.89
#